data_AF-A0A8X6HS55-F1
#
_entry.id   AF-A0A8X6HS55-F1
#
_cell.length_a   1.000
_cell.length_b   1.000
_cell.length_c   1.000
_cell.angle_alpha   90.00
_cell.angle_beta   90.00
_cell.angle_gamma   90.00
#
_symmetry.space_group_name_H-M   'P 1'
#
loop_
_entity.id
_entity.type
_entity.pdbx_description
1 polymer ?
#
loop_
_entity_poly.entity_id
_entity_poly.type
_entity_poly.pdbx_seq_one_letter_code
_entity_poly.pdbx_strand_id
1 'polypeptide(L)' 'NTQVMVRDMKDPCQIYACDLQKCRKANNYKEEACVASMKSLLDCCEKWKSKSKCCEGFVKT' A
#
# COMPACT_ATOMS: atom_id res chain seq x y z
N ASN A 1 -2.42 9.45 -17.17
CA ASN A 1 -2.46 8.08 -16.61
C ASN A 1 -1.73 8.08 -15.27
N THR A 2 -2.38 8.53 -14.18
CA THR A 2 -1.72 8.58 -12.85
C THR A 2 -2.78 8.35 -11.78
N GLN A 3 -2.68 7.24 -11.06
CA GLN A 3 -3.51 6.90 -9.91
C GLN A 3 -3.50 8.06 -8.91
N VAL A 4 -4.62 8.76 -8.83
CA VAL A 4 -4.95 9.67 -7.75
C VAL A 4 -5.26 8.78 -6.54
N MET A 5 -4.27 8.59 -5.68
CA MET A 5 -4.48 8.12 -4.31
C MET A 5 -5.22 9.24 -3.56
N VAL A 6 -6.54 9.28 -3.75
CA VAL A 6 -7.46 10.21 -3.09
C VAL A 6 -7.18 10.11 -1.59
N ARG A 7 -6.79 11.24 -0.99
CA ARG A 7 -6.66 11.44 0.47
C ARG A 7 -8.05 11.41 1.10
N ASP A 8 -8.75 10.29 1.00
CA ASP A 8 -9.88 10.01 1.86
C ASP A 8 -9.31 9.44 3.15
N MET A 9 -9.36 10.22 4.22
CA MET A 9 -8.89 9.85 5.57
C MET A 9 -9.75 8.73 6.21
N LYS A 10 -10.23 7.78 5.41
CA LYS A 10 -11.19 6.71 5.72
C LYS A 10 -10.60 5.31 5.56
N ASP A 11 -9.56 5.14 4.74
CA ASP A 11 -8.95 3.83 4.54
C ASP A 11 -7.82 3.60 5.57
N PRO A 12 -7.94 2.60 6.46
CA PRO A 12 -6.98 2.36 7.54
C PRO A 12 -5.58 1.93 7.04
N CYS A 13 -5.44 1.47 5.78
CA CYS A 13 -4.17 1.04 5.22
C CYS A 13 -3.57 2.00 4.20
N GLN A 14 -4.24 3.12 3.92
CA GLN A 14 -3.76 4.09 2.95
C GLN A 14 -2.38 4.66 3.29
N ILE A 15 -2.05 4.84 4.58
CA ILE A 15 -0.74 5.35 4.98
C ILE A 15 0.39 4.41 4.54
N TYR A 16 0.23 3.10 4.78
CA TYR A 16 1.20 2.09 4.38
C TYR A 16 1.27 1.94 2.86
N ALA A 17 0.14 2.06 2.16
CA ALA A 17 0.11 2.04 0.70
C ALA A 17 0.87 3.25 0.10
N CYS A 18 0.68 4.44 0.68
CA CYS A 18 1.41 5.63 0.28
C CYS A 18 2.91 5.48 0.53
N ASP A 19 3.31 4.91 1.65
CA ASP A 19 4.72 4.73 2.00
C ASP A 19 5.42 3.71 1.10
N LEU A 20 4.72 2.63 0.74
CA LEU A 20 5.23 1.70 -0.27
C LEU A 20 5.39 2.38 -1.63
N GLN A 21 4.43 3.21 -2.05
CA GLN A 21 4.56 3.95 -3.31
C GLN A 21 5.71 4.95 -3.29
N LYS A 22 5.96 5.64 -2.17
CA LYS A 22 7.14 6.50 -2.00
C LYS A 22 8.43 5.68 -2.10
N CYS A 23 8.50 4.54 -1.40
CA CYS A 23 9.65 3.66 -1.44
C CYS A 23 9.95 3.21 -2.87
N ARG A 24 8.92 2.76 -3.62
CA ARG A 24 9.07 2.35 -5.02
C ARG A 24 9.60 3.50 -5.87
N LYS A 25 9.03 4.71 -5.77
CA LYS A 25 9.53 5.86 -6.53
C LYS A 25 10.98 6.21 -6.20
N ALA A 26 11.37 6.15 -4.93
CA ALA A 26 12.75 6.42 -4.50
C ALA A 26 13.74 5.34 -4.96
N ASN A 27 13.30 4.10 -5.10
CA ASN A 27 14.13 2.94 -5.44
C ASN A 27 13.98 2.49 -6.90
N ASN A 28 13.48 3.33 -7.80
CA ASN A 28 13.24 2.98 -9.21
C ASN A 28 12.39 1.71 -9.37
N TYR A 29 11.38 1.57 -8.51
CA TYR A 29 10.43 0.46 -8.46
C TYR A 29 11.05 -0.91 -8.11
N LYS A 30 12.28 -0.94 -7.58
CA LYS A 30 12.89 -2.17 -7.04
C LYS A 30 12.18 -2.63 -5.77
N GLU A 31 11.36 -3.66 -5.89
CA GLU A 31 10.52 -4.16 -4.79
C GLU A 31 11.33 -4.76 -3.63
N GLU A 32 12.48 -5.37 -3.94
CA GLU A 32 13.46 -5.88 -2.97
C GLU A 32 13.93 -4.82 -1.96
N ALA A 33 14.02 -3.55 -2.37
CA ALA A 33 14.36 -2.45 -1.46
C ALA A 33 13.20 -2.01 -0.56
N CYS A 34 11.97 -2.43 -0.88
CA CYS A 34 10.74 -2.00 -0.23
C CYS A 34 10.02 -3.10 0.55
N VAL A 35 10.68 -4.22 0.83
CA VAL A 35 10.13 -5.37 1.57
C VAL A 35 9.53 -4.95 2.91
N ALA A 36 10.15 -4.01 3.62
CA ALA A 36 9.64 -3.50 4.89
C ALA A 36 8.31 -2.74 4.75
N SER A 37 8.21 -1.84 3.76
CA SER A 37 6.97 -1.12 3.47
C SER A 37 5.87 -2.04 2.95
N MET A 38 6.25 -3.05 2.16
CA MET A 38 5.33 -4.06 1.65
C MET A 38 4.76 -4.92 2.79
N LYS A 39 5.62 -5.38 3.70
CA LYS A 39 5.18 -6.11 4.90
C LYS A 39 4.24 -5.28 5.75
N SER A 40 4.54 -4.00 5.97
CA SER A 40 3.66 -3.11 6.76
C SER A 40 2.27 -2.96 6.14
N LEU A 41 2.20 -2.90 4.81
CA LEU A 41 0.93 -2.88 4.08
C LEU A 41 0.21 -4.23 4.19
N LEU A 42 0.92 -5.35 4.06
CA LEU A 42 0.35 -6.69 4.21
C LEU A 42 -0.23 -6.89 5.62
N ASP A 43 0.51 -6.55 6.67
CA ASP A 43 0.05 -6.66 8.07
C ASP A 43 -1.22 -5.80 8.30
N CYS A 44 -1.27 -4.61 7.70
CA CYS A 44 -2.50 -3.81 7.74
C CYS A 44 -3.65 -4.49 7.01
N CYS A 45 -3.38 -5.09 5.86
CA CYS A 45 -4.38 -5.78 5.05
C CYS A 45 -4.88 -7.06 5.69
N GLU A 46 -4.07 -7.80 6.44
CA GLU A 46 -4.56 -8.93 7.23
C GLU A 46 -5.60 -8.50 8.27
N LYS A 47 -5.38 -7.34 8.90
CA LYS A 47 -6.27 -6.81 9.94
C LYS A 47 -7.52 -6.11 9.38
N TRP A 48 -7.41 -5.42 8.25
CA TRP A 48 -8.44 -4.53 7.71
C TRP A 48 -8.90 -4.89 6.29
N LYS A 49 -8.67 -6.12 5.82
CA LYS A 49 -8.99 -6.59 4.45
C LYS A 49 -10.38 -6.16 3.96
N SER A 50 -11.39 -6.25 4.83
CA SER A 50 -12.79 -5.95 4.50
C SER A 50 -13.16 -4.46 4.58
N LYS A 51 -12.28 -3.62 5.12
CA LYS A 51 -12.51 -2.18 5.36
C LYS A 51 -11.53 -1.27 4.60
N SER A 52 -10.52 -1.85 3.98
CA SER A 52 -9.49 -1.15 3.22
C SER A 52 -9.58 -1.52 1.75
N LYS A 53 -9.90 -0.54 0.92
CA LYS A 53 -9.88 -0.66 -0.54
C LYS A 53 -8.45 -0.79 -1.05
N CYS A 54 -7.48 -0.23 -0.34
CA CYS A 54 -6.05 -0.39 -0.68
C CYS A 54 -5.60 -1.85 -0.68
N CYS A 55 -6.28 -2.72 0.08
CA CYS A 55 -5.94 -4.13 0.20
C CYS A 55 -6.49 -5.01 -0.92
N GLU A 56 -7.56 -4.59 -1.59
CA GLU A 56 -8.17 -5.33 -2.71
C GLU A 56 -7.20 -5.48 -3.88
N GLY A 57 -6.37 -4.46 -4.14
CA GLY A 57 -5.33 -4.51 -5.18
C GLY A 57 -4.01 -5.15 -4.75
N PHE A 58 -3.81 -5.39 -3.45
CA PHE A 58 -2.56 -5.89 -2.88
C PHE A 58 -2.60 -7.39 -2.61
N VAL A 59 -3.75 -7.89 -2.15
CA VAL A 59 -3.99 -9.31 -1.92
C VAL A 59 -4.57 -9.91 -3.20
N LYS A 60 -3.72 -10.14 -4.22
CA LYS A 60 -4.11 -11.01 -5.33
C LYS A 60 -4.17 -12.45 -4.81
N THR A 61 -5.39 -13.00 -4.74
CA THR A 61 -5.61 -14.46 -4.76
C THR A 61 -5.11 -15.07 -6.05
#